data_AF-A0A352JGX6-F1
#
_entry.id   AF-A0A352JGX6-F1
#
_cell.length_a   1.000
_cell.length_b   1.000
_cell.length_c   1.000
_cell.angle_alpha   90.00
_cell.angle_beta   90.00
_cell.angle_gamma   90.00
#
_symmetry.space_group_name_H-M   'P 1'
#
loop_
_entity.id
_entity.type
_entity.pdbx_description
1 polymer ?
#
loop_
_entity_poly.entity_id
_entity_poly.type
_entity_poly.pdbx_seq_one_letter_code
_entity_poly.pdbx_strand_id
1 'polypeptide(L)'
;MSTLVIVESPTKARTIRNFLPSEYRVEASMGHVRDLPQSASDIPAELKSSEWAKLGVNVDADFEPLYIVPDDKKKIVRELKAALKGAKELILATDEDREGESISWHL
;
A
#
# COMPACT_ATOMS: atom_id res chain seq x y z
N MET A 1 8.55 0.53 -22.95
CA MET A 1 7.56 0.12 -21.94
C MET A 1 8.34 -0.19 -20.68
N SER A 2 7.98 0.43 -19.56
CA SER A 2 8.83 0.47 -18.37
C SER A 2 8.47 -0.59 -17.33
N THR A 3 9.44 -0.95 -16.49
CA THR A 3 9.21 -1.74 -15.26
C THR A 3 8.95 -0.78 -14.10
N LEU A 4 7.87 -0.99 -13.35
CA LEU A 4 7.55 -0.18 -12.18
C LEU A 4 8.21 -0.82 -10.95
N VAL A 5 9.00 -0.04 -10.21
CA VAL A 5 9.60 -0.43 -8.94
C VAL A 5 8.95 0.38 -7.84
N ILE A 6 8.35 -0.27 -6.84
CA ILE A 6 7.78 0.41 -5.67
C ILE A 6 8.67 0.17 -4.46
N VAL A 7 9.03 1.24 -3.78
CA VAL A 7 9.80 1.22 -2.53
C VAL A 7 9.03 1.95 -1.44
N GLU A 8 9.45 1.82 -0.18
CA GLU A 8 8.72 2.43 0.94
C GLU A 8 8.87 3.98 1.01
N SER A 9 10.06 4.53 0.71
CA SER A 9 10.41 5.91 1.05
C SER A 9 10.93 6.73 -0.16
N PRO A 10 10.68 8.05 -0.19
CA PRO A 10 11.13 8.93 -1.28
C PRO A 10 12.65 8.95 -1.44
N THR A 11 13.38 8.89 -0.33
CA THR A 11 14.84 8.90 -0.33
C THR A 11 15.38 7.64 -0.99
N LYS A 12 14.84 6.46 -0.64
CA LYS A 12 15.21 5.19 -1.26
C LYS A 12 14.87 5.19 -2.76
N ALA A 13 13.72 5.76 -3.14
CA ALA A 13 13.33 5.89 -4.54
C ALA A 13 14.33 6.74 -5.32
N ARG A 14 14.73 7.91 -4.78
CA ARG A 14 15.74 8.78 -5.42
C ARG A 14 17.09 8.07 -5.57
N THR A 15 17.52 7.33 -4.56
CA THR A 15 18.78 6.58 -4.60
C THR A 15 18.75 5.48 -5.67
N ILE A 16 17.70 4.66 -5.70
CA ILE A 16 17.58 3.55 -6.66
C ILE A 16 17.43 4.04 -8.11
N ARG A 17 16.76 5.17 -8.35
CA ARG A 17 16.70 5.81 -9.69
C ARG A 17 18.09 6.12 -10.26
N ASN A 18 19.10 6.36 -9.42
CA ASN A 18 20.46 6.63 -9.89
C ASN A 18 21.22 5.35 -10.31
N PHE A 19 20.75 4.17 -9.89
CA PHE A 19 21.38 2.89 -10.21
C PHE A 19 20.70 2.15 -11.37
N LEU A 20 19.41 2.38 -11.59
CA LEU A 20 18.64 1.69 -12.61
C LEU A 20 18.62 2.45 -13.96
N PRO A 21 18.60 1.73 -15.10
CA PRO A 21 18.41 2.32 -16.42
C PRO A 21 17.09 3.10 -16.58
N SER A 22 17.00 3.88 -17.67
CA SER A 22 15.83 4.73 -17.97
C SER A 22 14.52 3.97 -18.16
N GLU A 23 14.60 2.66 -18.41
CA GLU A 23 13.46 1.78 -18.56
C GLU A 23 12.74 1.48 -17.23
N TYR A 24 13.32 1.85 -16.08
CA TYR A 24 12.71 1.65 -14.76
C TYR A 24 12.05 2.93 -14.26
N ARG A 25 10.78 2.81 -13.88
CA ARG A 25 10.07 3.86 -13.15
C ARG A 25 10.05 3.48 -11.67
N VAL A 26 10.75 4.23 -10.83
CA VAL A 26 10.78 3.98 -9.38
C VAL A 26 9.84 4.95 -8.68
N GLU A 27 8.90 4.45 -7.88
CA GLU A 27 7.95 5.23 -7.09
C GLU A 27 7.98 4.82 -5.60
N ALA A 28 7.53 5.70 -4.72
CA ALA A 28 7.47 5.43 -3.28
C ALA A 28 6.02 5.25 -2.79
N SER A 29 5.78 4.24 -1.95
CA SER A 29 4.48 4.02 -1.29
C SER A 29 4.21 4.96 -0.12
N MET A 30 5.25 5.64 0.37
CA MET A 30 5.21 6.46 1.59
C MET A 30 4.87 5.60 2.83
N GLY A 31 5.49 4.43 2.94
CA GLY A 31 5.21 3.43 3.99
C GLY A 31 3.95 2.60 3.71
N HIS A 32 3.18 2.30 4.75
CA HIS A 32 1.92 1.57 4.65
C HIS A 32 0.88 2.33 3.82
N VAL A 33 0.18 1.59 2.96
CA VAL A 33 -0.93 2.10 2.14
C VAL A 33 -2.30 1.64 2.64
N ARG A 34 -2.32 0.65 3.53
CA ARG A 34 -3.52 0.15 4.21
C ARG A 34 -3.22 -0.04 5.70
N ASP A 35 -4.24 0.15 6.52
CA ASP A 35 -4.20 -0.05 7.96
C ASP A 35 -5.61 -0.45 8.46
N LEU A 36 -5.73 -0.81 9.73
CA LEU A 36 -7.01 -0.93 10.41
C LEU A 36 -7.70 0.45 10.52
N PRO A 37 -9.04 0.51 10.59
CA PRO A 37 -9.75 1.77 10.77
C PRO A 37 -9.36 2.42 12.11
N GLN A 38 -8.94 3.69 12.07
CA GLN A 38 -8.59 4.45 13.27
C GLN A 38 -9.81 5.22 13.83
N SER A 39 -10.82 5.45 12.98
CA SER A 39 -12.03 6.18 13.32
C SER A 39 -13.26 5.56 12.64
N ALA A 40 -14.45 5.86 13.17
CA ALA A 40 -15.72 5.41 12.58
C ALA A 40 -15.97 5.96 11.16
N SER A 41 -15.30 7.05 10.79
CA SER A 41 -15.33 7.61 9.43
C SER A 41 -14.59 6.76 8.41
N ASP A 42 -13.59 5.99 8.85
CA ASP A 42 -12.78 5.14 7.96
C ASP A 42 -13.52 3.85 7.56
N ILE A 43 -14.54 3.47 8.34
CA ILE A 43 -15.30 2.23 8.15
C ILE A 43 -16.19 2.35 6.89
N PRO A 44 -16.08 1.40 5.93
CA PRO A 44 -16.96 1.36 4.75
C PRO A 44 -18.44 1.27 5.14
N ALA A 45 -19.31 1.88 4.34
CA ALA A 45 -20.73 2.01 4.66
C ALA A 45 -21.42 0.65 4.88
N GLU A 46 -20.97 -0.36 4.15
CA GLU A 46 -21.45 -1.74 4.18
C GLU A 46 -21.14 -2.44 5.50
N LEU A 47 -20.07 -2.01 6.19
CA LEU A 47 -19.59 -2.62 7.43
C LEU A 47 -19.90 -1.78 8.67
N LYS A 48 -20.45 -0.57 8.53
CA LYS A 48 -20.80 0.31 9.67
C LYS A 48 -21.81 -0.29 10.64
N SER A 49 -22.65 -1.23 10.19
CA SER A 49 -23.59 -1.95 11.05
C SER A 49 -22.95 -3.11 11.83
N SER A 50 -21.72 -3.46 11.51
CA SER A 50 -20.99 -4.54 12.20
C SER A 50 -20.28 -3.98 13.41
N GLU A 51 -20.60 -4.46 14.61
CA GLU A 51 -20.00 -3.96 15.85
C GLU A 51 -18.47 -4.14 15.90
N TRP A 52 -17.95 -5.21 15.28
CA TRP A 52 -16.52 -5.50 15.22
C TRP A 52 -15.74 -4.53 14.31
N ALA A 53 -16.41 -3.84 13.38
CA ALA A 53 -15.74 -2.98 12.39
C ALA A 53 -15.04 -1.77 13.02
N LYS A 54 -15.46 -1.33 14.23
CA LYS A 54 -14.78 -0.29 15.00
C LYS A 54 -13.46 -0.76 15.60
N LEU A 55 -13.38 -2.04 15.96
CA LEU A 55 -12.12 -2.67 16.40
C LEU A 55 -11.21 -2.96 15.20
N GLY A 56 -11.81 -3.17 14.02
CA GLY A 56 -11.09 -3.52 12.80
C GLY A 56 -10.69 -4.99 12.72
N VAL A 57 -11.07 -5.82 13.71
CA VAL A 57 -10.79 -7.26 13.74
C VAL A 57 -12.02 -8.02 14.19
N ASN A 58 -12.44 -9.01 13.41
CA ASN A 58 -13.55 -9.88 13.74
C ASN A 58 -13.08 -11.07 14.59
N VAL A 59 -13.15 -10.94 15.91
CA VAL A 59 -12.69 -11.98 16.86
C VAL A 59 -13.53 -13.26 16.82
N ASP A 60 -14.74 -13.20 16.27
CA ASP A 60 -15.66 -14.34 16.17
C ASP A 60 -15.53 -15.08 14.82
N ALA A 61 -14.72 -14.55 13.89
CA ALA A 61 -14.49 -15.13 12.57
C ALA A 61 -12.99 -15.15 12.24
N ASP A 62 -12.26 -16.05 12.91
CA ASP A 62 -10.82 -16.32 12.67
C ASP A 62 -9.92 -15.07 12.64
N PHE A 63 -10.28 -14.04 13.43
CA PHE A 63 -9.56 -12.76 13.49
C PHE A 63 -9.47 -12.04 12.14
N GLU A 64 -10.50 -12.14 11.30
CA GLU A 64 -10.54 -11.44 10.01
C GLU A 64 -10.32 -9.92 10.19
N PRO A 65 -9.27 -9.33 9.56
CA PRO A 65 -8.99 -7.91 9.69
C PRO A 65 -9.75 -7.08 8.63
N LEU A 66 -10.21 -5.90 9.04
CA LEU A 66 -10.71 -4.87 8.13
C LEU A 66 -9.58 -3.90 7.78
N TYR A 67 -8.94 -4.13 6.63
CA TYR A 67 -7.97 -3.20 6.09
C TYR A 67 -8.61 -2.15 5.21
N ILE A 68 -8.40 -0.88 5.54
CA ILE A 68 -8.85 0.28 4.77
C ILE A 68 -7.65 1.02 4.18
N VAL A 69 -7.89 1.83 3.14
CA VAL A 69 -6.90 2.78 2.63
C VAL A 69 -7.16 4.12 3.31
N PRO A 70 -6.27 4.60 4.20
CA PRO A 70 -6.42 5.89 4.85
C PRO A 70 -6.55 7.04 3.83
N ASP A 71 -7.27 8.10 4.20
CA ASP A 71 -7.58 9.21 3.29
C ASP A 71 -6.33 9.88 2.71
N ASP A 72 -5.29 10.05 3.53
CA ASP A 72 -3.99 10.62 3.12
C ASP A 72 -3.22 9.70 2.14
N LYS A 73 -3.49 8.40 2.14
CA LYS A 73 -2.89 7.41 1.23
C LYS A 73 -3.66 7.22 -0.07
N LYS A 74 -4.94 7.63 -0.16
CA LYS A 74 -5.77 7.46 -1.37
C LYS A 74 -5.14 8.06 -2.62
N LYS A 75 -4.49 9.23 -2.49
CA LYS A 75 -3.79 9.88 -3.60
C LYS A 75 -2.61 9.02 -4.10
N ILE A 76 -1.79 8.52 -3.18
CA ILE A 76 -0.64 7.67 -3.50
C ILE A 76 -1.09 6.39 -4.20
N VAL A 77 -2.10 5.70 -3.64
CA VAL A 77 -2.64 4.48 -4.27
C VAL A 77 -3.16 4.75 -5.69
N ARG A 78 -3.81 5.89 -5.91
CA ARG A 78 -4.28 6.29 -7.24
C ARG A 78 -3.10 6.52 -8.21
N GLU A 79 -2.04 7.16 -7.77
CA GLU A 79 -0.84 7.42 -8.57
C GLU A 79 -0.10 6.11 -8.91
N LEU A 80 0.06 5.21 -7.94
CA LEU A 80 0.66 3.89 -8.14
C LEU A 80 -0.16 3.04 -9.13
N LYS A 81 -1.50 3.00 -8.99
CA LYS A 81 -2.39 2.34 -9.95
C LYS A 81 -2.28 2.93 -11.35
N ALA A 82 -2.11 4.26 -11.46
CA ALA A 82 -1.92 4.91 -12.76
C ALA A 82 -0.55 4.56 -13.37
N ALA A 83 0.51 4.50 -12.58
CA ALA A 83 1.84 4.07 -13.02
C ALA A 83 1.83 2.61 -13.50
N LEU A 84 1.15 1.72 -12.77
CA LEU A 84 1.06 0.30 -13.07
C LEU A 84 0.42 0.03 -14.44
N LYS A 85 -0.59 0.81 -14.84
CA LYS A 85 -1.25 0.67 -16.15
C LYS A 85 -0.28 0.82 -17.35
N GLY A 86 0.82 1.55 -17.17
CA GLY A 86 1.83 1.74 -18.21
C GLY A 86 3.02 0.78 -18.11
N ALA A 87 3.06 -0.08 -17.08
CA ALA A 87 4.19 -0.95 -16.78
C ALA A 87 3.98 -2.36 -17.36
N LYS A 88 5.08 -3.00 -17.75
CA LYS A 88 5.09 -4.43 -18.15
C LYS A 88 5.22 -5.36 -16.96
N GLU A 89 6.00 -4.93 -15.98
CA GLU A 89 6.37 -5.68 -14.79
C GLU A 89 6.29 -4.77 -13.58
N LEU A 90 5.99 -5.37 -12.43
CA LEU A 90 5.98 -4.73 -11.13
C LEU A 90 7.04 -5.42 -10.26
N ILE A 91 7.94 -4.62 -9.69
CA ILE A 91 8.91 -5.05 -8.69
C ILE A 91 8.55 -4.36 -7.37
N LEU A 92 8.35 -5.16 -6.34
CA LEU A 92 8.20 -4.69 -4.97
C LEU A 92 9.58 -4.74 -4.30
N ALA A 93 10.12 -3.58 -3.96
CA ALA A 93 11.48 -3.40 -3.43
C ALA A 93 11.43 -2.75 -2.03
N THR A 94 10.52 -3.23 -1.19
CA THR A 94 10.45 -2.93 0.24
C THR A 94 11.66 -3.51 0.97
N ASP A 95 11.77 -3.22 2.26
CA ASP A 95 12.82 -3.79 3.10
C ASP A 95 12.66 -5.31 3.24
N GLU A 96 13.77 -6.01 3.46
CA GLU A 96 13.85 -7.47 3.59
C GLU A 96 13.46 -7.98 4.99
N ASP A 97 12.47 -7.34 5.60
CA ASP A 97 11.94 -7.70 6.91
C ASP A 97 10.43 -7.95 6.86
N ARG A 98 9.86 -8.29 8.02
CA ARG A 98 8.43 -8.59 8.14
C ARG A 98 7.54 -7.40 7.76
N GLU A 99 8.01 -6.19 8.00
CA GLU A 99 7.21 -4.98 7.78
C GLU A 99 7.23 -4.62 6.30
N GLY A 100 8.40 -4.70 5.67
CA GLY A 100 8.54 -4.58 4.23
C GLY A 100 7.69 -5.61 3.49
N GLU A 101 7.70 -6.87 3.92
CA GLU A 101 6.88 -7.92 3.32
C GLU A 101 5.38 -7.64 3.48
N SER A 102 4.96 -7.14 4.65
CA SER A 102 3.59 -6.70 4.91
C SER A 102 3.18 -5.55 3.97
N ILE A 103 4.01 -4.52 3.84
CA ILE A 103 3.78 -3.40 2.92
C ILE A 103 3.64 -3.92 1.48
N SER A 104 4.53 -4.82 1.06
CA SER A 104 4.48 -5.47 -0.26
C SER A 104 3.19 -6.26 -0.48
N TRP A 105 2.74 -7.03 0.51
CA TRP A 105 1.45 -7.73 0.46
C TRP A 105 0.26 -6.76 0.40
N HIS A 106 0.39 -5.58 1.00
CA HIS A 106 -0.67 -4.57 1.02
C HIS A 106 -0.81 -3.77 -0.28
N LEU A 107 0.26 -3.65 -1.07
CA LEU A 107 0.35 -2.93 -2.34
C LEU A 107 -0.35 -3.65 -3.50
#